data_AF-A0A7Y2C0Y0-F1
#
_entry.id   AF-A0A7Y2C0Y0-F1
#
_cell.length_a   1.000
_cell.length_b   1.000
_cell.length_c   1.000
_cell.angle_alpha   90.00
_cell.angle_beta   90.00
_cell.angle_gamma   90.00
#
_symmetry.space_group_name_H-M   'P 1'
#
loop_
_entity.id
_entity.type
_entity.pdbx_description
1 polymer ?
#
loop_
_entity_poly.entity_id
_entity_poly.type
_entity_poly.pdbx_seq_one_letter_code
_entity_poly.pdbx_strand_id
1 'polypeptide(L)'
;MQDVYQRYLEKRGYGENWIEEEPAENLGIVVAIPCFMESSIWETLESLSRCELPERGVEVLLVLNDPEGASDEVKEFHQGQMEKLSAWIAKANSPGLRFHGNYYSGLAQKKAGVGLARKIGLDEGIR
;
A
#
# COMPACT_ATOMS: atom_id res chain seq x y z
N MET A 1 3.80 4.82 -23.27
CA MET A 1 3.06 5.07 -22.00
C MET A 1 4.02 5.09 -20.82
N GLN A 2 4.94 4.12 -20.72
CA GLN A 2 6.05 4.09 -19.76
C GLN A 2 6.80 5.44 -19.65
N ASP A 3 7.15 6.09 -20.76
CA ASP A 3 7.79 7.41 -20.76
C ASP A 3 7.01 8.54 -20.06
N VAL A 4 5.68 8.44 -20.01
CA VAL A 4 4.83 9.47 -19.36
C VAL A 4 4.83 9.27 -17.84
N TYR A 5 4.72 8.01 -17.39
CA TYR A 5 4.76 7.68 -15.96
C TYR A 5 6.12 7.97 -15.35
N GLN A 6 7.21 7.61 -16.04
CA GLN A 6 8.56 7.95 -15.59
C GLN A 6 8.73 9.46 -15.35
N ARG A 7 8.35 10.30 -16.33
CA ARG A 7 8.43 11.77 -16.21
C ARG A 7 7.53 12.33 -15.11
N TYR A 8 6.37 11.70 -14.86
CA TYR A 8 5.49 12.09 -13.77
C TYR A 8 6.14 11.76 -12.42
N LEU A 9 6.63 10.52 -12.25
CA LEU A 9 7.26 10.06 -11.02
C LEU A 9 8.52 10.86 -10.67
N GLU A 10 9.36 11.20 -11.64
CA GLU A 10 10.53 12.07 -11.44
C GLU A 10 10.17 13.44 -10.86
N LYS A 11 9.01 13.99 -11.26
CA LYS A 11 8.59 15.35 -10.87
C LYS A 11 7.68 15.37 -9.66
N ARG A 12 6.87 14.32 -9.49
CA ARG A 12 5.71 14.30 -8.60
C ARG A 12 5.65 13.08 -7.72
N GLY A 13 6.41 12.02 -8.00
CA GLY A 13 6.45 10.80 -7.21
C GLY A 13 6.78 11.09 -5.74
N TYR A 14 6.26 10.25 -4.85
CA TYR A 14 6.57 10.31 -3.43
C TYR A 14 7.21 9.01 -2.96
N GLY A 15 8.29 9.13 -2.20
CA GLY A 15 9.00 7.98 -1.66
C GLY A 15 9.78 7.18 -2.70
N GLU A 16 10.44 6.15 -2.21
CA GLU A 16 11.16 5.15 -3.01
C GLU A 16 10.22 3.99 -3.37
N ASN A 17 10.67 3.17 -4.34
CA ASN A 17 10.05 1.89 -4.65
C ASN A 17 10.10 0.98 -3.42
N TRP A 18 9.01 0.28 -3.15
CA TRP A 18 8.90 -0.64 -2.01
C TRP A 18 8.31 -2.01 -2.37
N ILE A 19 7.95 -2.21 -3.64
CA ILE A 19 7.67 -3.50 -4.24
C ILE A 19 8.81 -3.81 -5.21
N GLU A 20 9.56 -4.88 -4.92
CA GLU A 20 10.67 -5.31 -5.78
C GLU A 20 10.22 -6.32 -6.84
N GLU A 21 9.12 -7.04 -6.58
CA GLU A 21 8.59 -8.02 -7.51
C GLU A 21 7.89 -7.35 -8.67
N GLU A 22 8.19 -7.80 -9.89
CA GLU A 22 7.47 -7.36 -11.07
C GLU A 22 5.96 -7.63 -10.94
N PRO A 23 5.11 -6.72 -11.45
CA PRO A 23 3.67 -6.94 -11.55
C PRO A 23 3.36 -8.20 -12.36
N ALA A 24 2.21 -8.83 -12.11
CA ALA A 24 1.74 -9.91 -12.99
C ALA A 24 1.59 -9.37 -14.42
N GLU A 25 1.96 -10.15 -15.44
CA GLU A 25 1.89 -9.70 -16.84
C GLU A 25 0.47 -9.27 -17.26
N ASN A 26 -0.55 -9.88 -16.63
CA ASN A 26 -1.96 -9.57 -16.84
C ASN A 26 -2.57 -8.68 -15.74
N LEU A 27 -1.76 -7.97 -14.94
CA LEU A 27 -2.25 -7.03 -13.92
C LEU A 27 -3.22 -6.04 -14.56
N GLY A 28 -4.42 -5.94 -13.99
CA GLY A 28 -5.47 -5.05 -14.49
C GLY A 28 -6.06 -4.12 -13.44
N ILE A 29 -5.87 -4.43 -12.14
CA ILE A 29 -6.43 -3.65 -11.04
C ILE A 29 -5.38 -3.46 -9.96
N VAL A 30 -5.21 -2.21 -9.52
CA VAL A 30 -4.47 -1.84 -8.32
C VAL A 30 -5.43 -1.17 -7.35
N VAL A 31 -5.47 -1.65 -6.10
CA VAL A 31 -6.29 -1.14 -5.00
C VAL A 31 -5.37 -0.49 -3.97
N ALA A 32 -5.34 0.84 -3.92
CA ALA A 32 -4.56 1.57 -2.91
C ALA A 32 -5.40 1.84 -1.65
N ILE A 33 -4.99 1.28 -0.52
CA ILE A 33 -5.69 1.40 0.78
C ILE A 33 -4.83 2.22 1.75
N PRO A 34 -5.19 3.48 2.04
CA PRO A 34 -4.56 4.27 3.08
C PRO A 34 -4.99 3.81 4.47
N CYS A 35 -4.05 3.65 5.41
CA CYS A 35 -4.30 3.09 6.74
C CYS A 35 -3.70 3.98 7.85
N PHE A 36 -4.54 4.57 8.71
CA PHE A 36 -4.11 5.30 9.91
C PHE A 36 -4.84 4.78 11.14
N MET A 37 -4.12 4.12 12.05
CA MET A 37 -4.67 3.52 13.27
C MET A 37 -5.91 2.62 13.05
N GLU A 38 -5.98 1.95 11.90
CA GLU A 38 -7.14 1.13 11.53
C GLU A 38 -7.05 -0.27 12.13
N SER A 39 -7.73 -0.52 13.25
CA SER A 39 -7.75 -1.83 13.90
C SER A 39 -8.52 -2.90 13.12
N SER A 40 -9.45 -2.48 12.25
CA SER A 40 -10.32 -3.34 11.44
C SER A 40 -9.78 -3.65 10.03
N ILE A 41 -8.48 -3.44 9.82
CA ILE A 41 -7.85 -3.71 8.52
C ILE A 41 -7.94 -5.20 8.14
N TRP A 42 -7.97 -6.09 9.13
CA TRP A 42 -7.98 -7.53 8.92
C TRP A 42 -9.25 -8.02 8.25
N GLU A 43 -10.40 -7.48 8.66
CA GLU A 43 -11.71 -7.76 8.08
C GLU A 43 -11.77 -7.27 6.63
N THR A 44 -11.14 -6.14 6.33
CA THR A 44 -11.03 -5.62 4.95
C THR A 44 -10.19 -6.56 4.08
N LEU A 45 -9.03 -6.99 4.58
CA LEU A 45 -8.14 -7.92 3.90
C LEU A 45 -8.78 -9.29 3.67
N GLU A 46 -9.50 -9.80 4.67
CA GLU A 46 -10.25 -11.05 4.57
C GLU A 46 -11.43 -10.93 3.60
N SER A 47 -12.12 -9.77 3.57
CA SER A 47 -13.17 -9.54 2.59
C SER A 47 -12.62 -9.55 1.17
N LEU A 48 -11.48 -8.91 0.92
CA LEU A 48 -10.84 -8.88 -0.39
C LEU A 48 -10.34 -10.25 -0.84
N SER A 49 -9.77 -11.05 0.08
CA SER A 49 -9.29 -12.39 -0.25
C SER A 49 -10.40 -13.39 -0.58
N ARG A 50 -11.65 -13.09 -0.20
CA ARG A 50 -12.85 -13.89 -0.47
C ARG A 50 -13.61 -13.43 -1.71
N CYS A 51 -13.23 -12.31 -2.33
CA CYS A 51 -13.86 -11.86 -3.57
C CYS A 51 -13.60 -12.84 -4.71
N GLU A 52 -14.56 -12.95 -5.62
CA GLU A 52 -14.33 -13.59 -6.92
C GLU A 52 -13.28 -12.77 -7.70
N LEU A 53 -12.23 -13.45 -8.16
CA LEU A 53 -11.16 -12.79 -8.88
C LEU A 53 -11.57 -12.48 -10.32
N PRO A 54 -11.23 -11.29 -10.85
CA PRO A 54 -11.40 -11.01 -12.26
C PRO A 54 -10.42 -11.85 -13.10
N GLU A 55 -10.59 -11.83 -14.42
CA GLU A 55 -9.66 -12.50 -15.36
C GLU A 55 -8.24 -11.90 -15.35
N ARG A 56 -8.07 -10.71 -14.75
CA ARG A 56 -6.83 -9.97 -14.65
C ARG A 56 -6.23 -10.10 -13.25
N GLY A 57 -4.91 -9.97 -13.13
CA GLY A 57 -4.26 -9.89 -11.83
C GLY A 57 -4.74 -8.67 -11.04
N VAL A 58 -4.77 -8.80 -9.72
CA VAL A 58 -5.12 -7.74 -8.77
C VAL A 58 -4.00 -7.57 -7.75
N GLU A 59 -3.63 -6.31 -7.50
CA GLU A 59 -2.70 -5.94 -6.42
C GLU A 59 -3.35 -4.98 -5.44
N VAL A 60 -3.22 -5.28 -4.15
CA VAL A 60 -3.73 -4.46 -3.05
C VAL A 60 -2.55 -3.86 -2.30
N LEU A 61 -2.43 -2.54 -2.34
CA LEU A 61 -1.32 -1.78 -1.78
C LEU A 61 -1.77 -1.04 -0.52
N LEU A 62 -1.35 -1.54 0.63
CA LEU A 62 -1.64 -0.95 1.93
C LEU A 62 -0.56 0.06 2.30
N VAL A 63 -0.97 1.31 2.51
CA VAL A 63 -0.07 2.40 2.91
C VAL A 63 -0.42 2.80 4.34
N LEU A 64 0.33 2.25 5.29
CA LEU A 64 0.29 2.71 6.67
C LEU A 64 1.09 3.99 6.76
N ASN A 65 0.59 5.00 7.45
CA ASN A 65 1.31 6.25 7.55
C ASN A 65 1.04 6.99 8.85
N ASP A 66 1.97 7.83 9.31
CA ASP A 66 1.76 8.75 10.44
C ASP A 66 2.40 10.12 10.18
N PRO A 67 1.89 11.19 10.83
CA PRO A 67 2.50 12.51 10.73
C PRO A 67 3.79 12.62 11.53
N GLU A 68 4.65 13.56 11.15
CA GLU A 68 5.73 14.06 12.00
C GLU A 68 5.18 14.44 13.39
N GLY A 69 5.87 14.02 14.44
CA GLY A 69 5.43 14.23 15.82
C GLY A 69 4.30 13.31 16.29
N ALA A 70 3.95 12.25 15.54
CA ALA A 70 3.09 11.18 16.06
C ALA A 70 3.67 10.60 17.37
N SER A 71 2.77 10.26 18.29
CA SER A 71 3.14 9.68 19.58
C SER A 71 3.78 8.31 19.42
N ASP A 72 4.52 7.88 20.44
CA ASP A 72 5.13 6.55 20.44
C ASP A 72 4.06 5.45 20.36
N GLU A 73 2.90 5.64 20.98
CA GLU A 73 1.75 4.73 20.86
C GLU A 73 1.28 4.54 19.41
N VAL A 74 1.21 5.61 18.61
CA VAL A 74 0.84 5.51 17.18
C VAL A 74 1.90 4.73 16.41
N LYS A 75 3.18 5.02 16.66
CA LYS A 75 4.28 4.37 15.96
C LYS A 75 4.38 2.89 16.32
N GLU A 76 4.26 2.56 17.59
CA GLU A 76 4.22 1.18 18.10
C GLU A 76 3.03 0.42 17.52
N PHE A 77 1.85 1.06 17.44
CA PHE A 77 0.67 0.48 16.81
C PHE A 77 0.97 0.10 15.34
N HIS A 78 1.50 1.04 14.56
CA HIS A 78 1.79 0.80 13.13
C HIS A 78 2.93 -0.20 12.91
N GLN A 79 3.97 -0.19 13.74
CA GLN A 79 5.03 -1.19 13.71
C GLN A 79 4.48 -2.59 13.97
N GLY A 80 3.71 -2.76 15.06
CA GLY A 80 3.08 -4.04 15.36
C GLY A 80 2.03 -4.46 14.31
N GLN A 81 1.37 -3.51 13.67
CA GLN A 81 0.46 -3.78 12.55
C GLN A 81 1.22 -4.25 11.32
N MET A 82 2.37 -3.63 10.98
CA MET A 82 3.22 -4.05 9.87
C MET A 82 3.77 -5.46 10.05
N GLU A 83 4.23 -5.81 11.25
CA GLU A 83 4.73 -7.17 11.53
C GLU A 83 3.65 -8.23 11.27
N LYS A 84 2.44 -7.99 11.78
CA LYS A 84 1.29 -8.87 11.55
C LYS A 84 0.88 -8.89 10.08
N LEU A 85 0.91 -7.75 9.42
CA LEU A 85 0.54 -7.60 8.01
C LEU A 85 1.48 -8.41 7.13
N SER A 86 2.80 -8.26 7.32
CA SER A 86 3.80 -9.04 6.58
C SER A 86 3.62 -10.55 6.75
N ALA A 87 3.35 -11.01 7.98
CA ALA A 87 3.09 -12.43 8.25
C ALA A 87 1.78 -12.94 7.62
N TRP A 88 0.77 -12.08 7.51
CA TRP A 88 -0.49 -12.40 6.85
C TRP A 88 -0.34 -12.45 5.32
N ILE A 89 0.31 -11.43 4.73
CA ILE A 89 0.58 -11.31 3.29
C ILE A 89 1.31 -12.56 2.77
N ALA A 90 2.34 -13.02 3.50
CA ALA A 90 3.11 -14.20 3.14
C ALA A 90 2.26 -15.48 3.00
N LYS A 91 1.07 -15.53 3.63
CA LYS A 91 0.14 -16.67 3.56
C LYS A 91 -1.01 -16.42 2.59
N ALA A 92 -1.42 -15.17 2.40
CA ALA A 92 -2.60 -14.80 1.64
C ALA A 92 -2.31 -14.60 0.14
N ASN A 93 -1.07 -14.25 -0.22
CA ASN A 93 -0.71 -13.99 -1.61
C ASN A 93 -0.91 -15.22 -2.49
N SER A 94 -1.45 -14.97 -3.68
CA SER A 94 -1.70 -15.97 -4.72
C SER A 94 -1.37 -15.37 -6.09
N PRO A 95 -1.25 -16.18 -7.17
CA PRO A 95 -0.96 -15.66 -8.50
C PRO A 95 -1.96 -14.63 -9.04
N GLY A 96 -3.24 -14.68 -8.62
CA GLY A 96 -4.29 -13.78 -9.10
C GLY A 96 -4.57 -12.59 -8.20
N LEU A 97 -4.11 -12.63 -6.94
CA LEU A 97 -4.32 -11.58 -5.95
C LEU A 97 -3.10 -11.49 -5.03
N ARG A 98 -2.41 -10.34 -5.10
CA ARG A 98 -1.26 -10.04 -4.24
C ARG A 98 -1.56 -8.84 -3.36
N PHE A 99 -1.04 -8.89 -2.14
CA PHE A 99 -1.11 -7.84 -1.15
C PHE A 99 0.32 -7.38 -0.86
N HIS A 100 0.48 -6.07 -0.70
CA HIS A 100 1.74 -5.43 -0.33
C HIS A 100 1.45 -4.39 0.75
N GLY A 101 2.35 -4.25 1.72
CA GLY A 101 2.22 -3.27 2.80
C GLY A 101 3.51 -2.50 3.01
N ASN A 102 3.41 -1.19 3.23
CA ASN A 102 4.53 -0.38 3.68
C ASN A 102 4.07 0.71 4.65
N TYR A 103 5.00 1.11 5.50
CA TYR A 103 4.79 2.07 6.56
C TYR A 103 5.65 3.31 6.37
N TYR A 104 4.98 4.43 6.10
CA TYR A 104 5.58 5.74 5.92
C TYR A 104 5.42 6.59 7.17
N SER A 105 6.45 6.60 8.00
CA SER A 105 6.46 7.38 9.24
C SER A 105 6.98 8.80 9.06
N GLY A 106 6.51 9.72 9.92
CA GLY A 106 7.03 11.08 9.97
C GLY A 106 6.68 11.94 8.75
N LEU A 107 5.52 11.71 8.12
CA LEU A 107 5.06 12.52 7.01
C LEU A 107 4.75 13.95 7.47
N ALA A 108 5.11 14.96 6.68
CA ALA A 108 4.83 16.36 7.03
C ALA A 108 3.36 16.55 7.43
N GLN A 109 3.10 17.19 8.58
CA GLN A 109 1.79 17.14 9.24
C GLN A 109 0.63 17.62 8.33
N LYS A 110 0.90 18.64 7.49
CA LYS A 110 -0.06 19.20 6.52
C LYS A 110 -0.42 18.26 5.38
N LYS A 111 0.35 17.18 5.19
CA LYS A 111 0.21 16.22 4.08
C LYS A 111 -0.06 14.79 4.55
N ALA A 112 0.13 14.46 5.83
CA ALA A 112 -0.04 13.11 6.39
C ALA A 112 -1.50 12.57 6.37
N GLY A 113 -2.44 13.31 5.79
CA GLY A 113 -3.80 12.82 5.60
C GLY A 113 -3.92 11.76 4.50
N VAL A 114 -5.12 11.21 4.41
CA VAL A 114 -5.52 10.16 3.45
C VAL A 114 -5.19 10.47 1.98
N GLY A 115 -5.06 11.74 1.59
CA GLY A 115 -4.68 12.14 0.23
C GLY A 115 -3.26 11.74 -0.16
N LEU A 116 -2.28 11.94 0.72
CA LEU A 116 -0.90 11.57 0.43
C LEU A 116 -0.72 10.06 0.45
N ALA A 117 -1.32 9.36 1.41
CA ALA A 117 -1.26 7.91 1.49
C ALA A 117 -1.82 7.22 0.23
N ARG A 118 -2.97 7.71 -0.30
CA ARG A 118 -3.50 7.26 -1.60
C ARG A 118 -2.53 7.52 -2.74
N LYS A 119 -1.95 8.72 -2.79
CA LYS A 119 -0.98 9.08 -3.82
C LYS A 119 0.26 8.18 -3.78
N ILE A 120 0.78 7.87 -2.59
CA ILE A 120 1.91 6.95 -2.43
C ILE A 120 1.59 5.58 -3.02
N GLY A 121 0.43 5.00 -2.66
CA GLY A 121 0.02 3.70 -3.21
C GLY A 121 -0.20 3.74 -4.73
N LEU A 122 -0.81 4.80 -5.25
CA LEU A 122 -1.02 4.95 -6.69
C LEU A 122 0.27 5.21 -7.46
N ASP A 123 1.20 5.98 -6.88
CA ASP A 123 2.52 6.20 -7.46
C ASP A 123 3.29 4.89 -7.52
N GLU A 124 3.16 4.00 -6.53
CA GLU A 124 3.77 2.66 -6.56
C GLU A 124 3.16 1.79 -7.67
N GLY A 125 1.84 1.76 -7.81
CA GLY A 125 1.17 0.92 -8.82
C GLY A 125 1.42 1.31 -10.29
N ILE A 126 2.15 2.39 -10.56
CA ILE A 126 2.54 2.82 -11.92
C ILE A 126 4.06 2.73 -12.18
N ARG A 127 4.83 2.20 -11.22
CA ARG A 127 6.28 2.02 -11.36
C ARG A 127 6.64 0.80 -12.18
#